data_AF-B0DGE1-F1
#
_entry.id   AF-B0DGE1-F1
#
_cell.length_a   1.000
_cell.length_b   1.000
_cell.length_c   1.000
_cell.angle_alpha   90.00
_cell.angle_beta   90.00
_cell.angle_gamma   90.00
#
_symmetry.space_group_name_H-M   'P 1'
#
loop_
_entity.id
_entity.type
_entity.pdbx_description
1 polymer ?
#
loop_
_entity_poly.entity_id
_entity_poly.type
_entity_poly.pdbx_seq_one_letter_code
_entity_poly.pdbx_strand_id
1 'polypeptide(L)'
;MSLPLPPELIREIIYFLILSAPPRSSTPEDPGCSTKPSWHALNAFSLTSRTYRALILEAWFCTLYIESPEDLEHVRCCWPEVGAKWTRHLHCVQPRNSSSLSLWDLSSLLHLSSIRVDWLSPILMRSIYPRLSPTSSGMPFFNFSSSVEHLDLRGLVWPTPQVLQNIPRTLGLEHLKTLKMKHHTSWCGLCGMSYKLRFKDRPTIIYEGGYGLPIDYARVLTPLEYLEQVVITVPNSGLGSTTLGHTPTTPDPDPETNSNPNLWAGECDTCIKSKYEDDAFRQKWVDRKRGVGVCCDDDGKKDTRPPKLRRVEWRFSGGP
;
A
#
# COMPACT_ATOMS: atom_id res chain seq x y z
N MET A 1 32.17 11.29 -38.13
CA MET A 1 31.54 11.98 -36.98
C MET A 1 30.25 11.24 -36.67
N SER A 2 30.08 10.72 -35.46
CA SER A 2 28.82 10.09 -35.05
C SER A 2 27.77 11.16 -34.78
N LEU A 3 26.55 10.99 -35.30
CA LEU A 3 25.43 11.88 -34.99
C LEU A 3 25.10 11.81 -33.49
N PRO A 4 24.76 12.94 -32.85
CA PRO A 4 24.32 12.92 -31.45
C PRO A 4 23.02 12.11 -31.34
N LEU A 5 22.91 11.31 -30.28
CA LEU A 5 21.70 10.54 -30.00
C LEU A 5 20.50 11.48 -29.75
N PRO A 6 19.29 11.15 -30.22
CA PRO A 6 18.08 11.91 -29.90
C PRO A 6 17.83 11.97 -28.39
N PRO A 7 17.34 13.10 -27.83
CA PRO A 7 17.01 13.25 -26.41
C PRO A 7 16.05 12.18 -25.88
N GLU A 8 15.12 11.72 -26.70
CA GLU A 8 14.13 10.70 -26.36
C GLU A 8 14.83 9.35 -26.11
N LEU A 9 15.79 8.99 -26.96
CA LEU A 9 16.56 7.76 -26.79
C LEU A 9 17.48 7.84 -25.55
N ILE A 10 18.04 9.02 -25.28
CA ILE A 10 18.84 9.26 -24.08
C ILE A 10 17.98 9.09 -22.82
N ARG A 11 16.76 9.62 -22.84
CA ARG A 11 15.79 9.46 -21.75
C ARG A 11 15.45 7.99 -21.50
N GLU A 12 15.20 7.20 -22.54
CA GLU A 12 14.97 5.76 -22.40
C GLU A 12 16.17 5.02 -21.80
N ILE A 13 17.40 5.34 -22.25
CA ILE A 13 18.63 4.78 -21.68
C ILE A 13 18.73 5.12 -20.18
N ILE A 14 18.46 6.37 -19.80
CA ILE A 14 18.50 6.80 -18.39
C ILE A 14 17.46 6.05 -17.57
N TYR A 15 16.22 5.92 -18.05
CA TYR A 15 15.19 5.17 -17.34
C TYR A 15 15.57 3.70 -17.19
N PHE A 16 16.08 3.07 -18.26
CA PHE A 16 16.58 1.71 -18.20
C PHE A 16 17.70 1.55 -17.16
N LEU A 17 18.65 2.49 -17.10
CA LEU A 17 19.72 2.49 -16.10
C LEU A 17 19.18 2.63 -14.68
N ILE A 18 18.22 3.52 -14.44
CA ILE A 18 17.59 3.70 -13.13
C ILE A 18 16.85 2.43 -12.70
N LEU A 19 16.10 1.81 -13.61
CA LEU A 19 15.31 0.61 -13.32
C LEU A 19 16.18 -0.65 -13.15
N SER A 20 17.31 -0.72 -13.86
CA SER A 20 18.23 -1.86 -13.81
C SER A 20 19.28 -1.75 -12.71
N ALA A 21 19.54 -0.54 -12.22
CA ALA A 21 20.49 -0.32 -11.15
C ALA A 21 19.95 -0.92 -9.83
N PRO A 22 20.80 -1.59 -9.04
CA PRO A 22 20.39 -2.08 -7.74
C PRO A 22 19.98 -0.88 -6.86
N PRO A 23 18.88 -1.00 -6.10
CA PRO A 23 18.49 0.02 -5.14
C PRO A 23 19.59 0.20 -4.10
N ARG A 24 19.65 1.39 -3.49
CA ARG A 24 20.67 1.71 -2.48
C ARG A 24 20.57 0.78 -1.25
N SER A 25 19.36 0.37 -0.89
CA SER A 25 19.12 -0.61 0.16
C SER A 25 19.06 -2.01 -0.41
N SER A 26 19.64 -2.98 0.31
CA SER A 26 19.45 -4.41 0.03
C SER A 26 18.00 -4.87 0.23
N THR A 27 17.20 -4.09 0.97
CA THR A 27 15.78 -4.33 1.24
C THR A 27 14.95 -3.09 0.91
N PRO A 28 14.83 -2.69 -0.37
CA PRO A 28 14.07 -1.49 -0.78
C PRO A 28 12.59 -1.57 -0.40
N GLU A 29 12.10 -2.79 -0.17
CA GLU A 29 10.73 -3.04 0.26
C GLU A 29 10.51 -2.80 1.75
N ASP A 30 11.56 -2.63 2.55
CA ASP A 30 11.43 -2.40 3.98
C ASP A 30 11.13 -0.93 4.31
N PRO A 31 10.38 -0.68 5.40
CA PRO A 31 10.08 0.68 5.84
C PRO A 31 11.36 1.51 6.08
N GLY A 32 11.37 2.75 5.59
CA GLY A 32 12.48 3.69 5.71
C GLY A 32 13.60 3.47 4.70
N CYS A 33 13.50 2.46 3.83
CA CYS A 33 14.50 2.20 2.80
C CYS A 33 14.10 2.85 1.47
N SER A 34 14.91 3.79 0.99
CA SER A 34 14.73 4.37 -0.34
C SER A 34 14.85 3.29 -1.43
N THR A 35 13.91 3.32 -2.37
CA THR A 35 13.96 2.47 -3.58
C THR A 35 14.89 3.03 -4.65
N LYS A 36 15.40 4.26 -4.47
CA LYS A 36 16.27 4.90 -5.44
C LYS A 36 17.61 4.16 -5.53
N PRO A 37 18.20 4.04 -6.74
CA PRO A 37 19.57 3.57 -6.88
C PRO A 37 20.54 4.58 -6.25
N SER A 38 21.84 4.30 -6.26
CA SER A 38 22.87 5.27 -5.85
C SER A 38 23.10 6.32 -6.93
N TRP A 39 23.31 7.60 -6.57
CA TRP A 39 23.60 8.66 -7.54
C TRP A 39 24.86 8.35 -8.36
N HIS A 40 25.82 7.64 -7.76
CA HIS A 40 27.04 7.21 -8.44
C HIS A 40 26.77 6.39 -9.71
N ALA A 41 25.63 5.67 -9.79
CA ALA A 41 25.25 4.93 -10.99
C ALA A 41 24.95 5.84 -12.19
N LEU A 42 24.54 7.09 -11.96
CA LEU A 42 24.16 8.05 -13.00
C LEU A 42 25.13 9.22 -13.14
N ASN A 43 26.04 9.40 -12.17
CA ASN A 43 26.89 10.57 -12.07
C ASN A 43 27.70 10.81 -13.35
N ALA A 44 28.33 9.77 -13.91
CA ALA A 44 29.12 9.90 -15.15
C ALA A 44 28.28 10.41 -16.33
N PHE A 45 27.05 9.90 -16.48
CA PHE A 45 26.13 10.37 -17.52
C PHE A 45 25.75 11.85 -17.30
N SER A 46 25.55 12.28 -16.05
CA SER A 46 25.21 13.68 -15.71
C SER A 46 26.33 14.67 -15.99
N LEU A 47 27.57 14.19 -16.09
CA LEU A 47 28.74 15.00 -16.41
C LEU A 47 29.03 15.06 -17.92
N THR A 48 28.35 14.23 -18.73
CA THR A 48 28.60 14.14 -20.18
C THR A 48 28.19 15.42 -20.92
N SER A 49 27.01 15.98 -20.62
CA SER A 49 26.55 17.24 -21.21
C SER A 49 25.45 17.89 -20.36
N ARG A 50 25.12 19.16 -20.65
CA ARG A 50 24.00 19.86 -19.99
C ARG A 50 22.66 19.17 -20.24
N THR A 51 22.42 18.69 -21.47
CA THR A 51 21.19 17.99 -21.84
C THR A 51 21.05 16.68 -21.05
N TYR A 52 22.12 15.88 -20.98
CA TYR A 52 22.12 14.64 -20.21
C TYR A 52 21.87 14.91 -18.73
N ARG A 53 22.53 15.95 -18.17
CA ARG A 53 22.30 16.37 -16.79
C ARG A 53 20.84 16.69 -16.51
N ALA A 54 20.19 17.49 -17.36
CA ALA A 54 18.79 17.85 -17.19
C ALA A 54 17.87 16.62 -17.21
N LEU A 55 18.06 15.72 -18.19
CA LEU A 55 17.27 14.49 -18.31
C LEU A 55 17.49 13.53 -17.13
N ILE A 56 18.72 13.43 -16.62
CA ILE A 56 19.04 12.60 -15.45
C ILE A 56 18.43 13.18 -14.19
N LEU A 57 18.50 14.49 -13.99
CA LEU A 57 17.87 15.14 -12.84
C LEU A 57 16.35 14.97 -12.87
N GLU A 58 15.72 15.17 -14.03
CA GLU A 58 14.30 14.90 -14.23
C GLU A 58 13.94 13.45 -13.87
N ALA A 59 14.66 12.47 -14.43
CA ALA A 59 14.40 11.06 -14.16
C ALA A 59 14.69 10.66 -12.71
N TRP A 60 15.75 11.23 -12.11
CA TRP A 60 16.12 10.98 -10.72
C TRP A 60 15.10 11.55 -9.74
N PHE A 61 14.61 12.77 -9.98
CA PHE A 61 13.62 13.43 -9.14
C PHE A 61 12.17 13.06 -9.47
N CYS A 62 11.94 12.19 -10.47
CA CYS A 62 10.64 11.55 -10.70
C CYS A 62 10.12 10.87 -9.42
N THR A 63 11.02 10.26 -8.64
CA THR A 63 10.74 9.81 -7.26
C THR A 63 11.47 10.70 -6.26
N LEU A 64 10.71 11.41 -5.42
CA LEU A 64 11.22 12.23 -4.35
C LEU A 64 11.12 11.47 -3.02
N TYR A 65 12.26 11.27 -2.36
CA TYR A 65 12.35 10.64 -1.04
C TYR A 65 12.67 11.70 0.01
N ILE A 66 11.86 11.79 1.05
CA ILE A 66 11.96 12.80 2.11
C ILE A 66 11.70 12.18 3.48
N GLU A 67 12.46 12.63 4.48
CA GLU A 67 12.43 12.10 5.84
C GLU A 67 11.75 13.04 6.83
N SER A 68 11.66 14.34 6.49
CA SER A 68 10.88 15.30 7.26
C SER A 68 10.16 16.35 6.38
N PRO A 69 9.06 16.96 6.85
CA PRO A 69 8.35 18.01 6.11
C PRO A 69 9.24 19.19 5.73
N GLU A 70 10.26 19.49 6.54
CA GLU A 70 11.25 20.53 6.27
C GLU A 70 12.07 20.24 5.00
N ASP A 71 12.29 18.96 4.65
CA ASP A 71 12.92 18.58 3.39
C ASP A 71 12.07 19.02 2.19
N LEU A 72 10.75 18.86 2.29
CA LEU A 72 9.82 19.25 1.23
C LEU A 72 9.80 20.77 1.05
N GLU A 73 9.81 21.51 2.16
CA GLU A 73 9.94 22.96 2.18
C GLU A 73 11.24 23.44 1.56
N HIS A 74 12.34 22.78 1.88
CA HIS A 74 13.65 23.08 1.29
C HIS A 74 13.64 22.83 -0.22
N VAL A 75 13.09 21.70 -0.67
CA VAL A 75 12.95 21.39 -2.11
C VAL A 75 12.09 22.43 -2.81
N ARG A 76 10.97 22.84 -2.20
CA ARG A 76 10.08 23.88 -2.72
C ARG A 76 10.80 25.22 -2.92
N CYS A 77 11.64 25.62 -1.95
CA CYS A 77 12.36 26.89 -1.99
C CYS A 77 13.56 26.86 -2.96
N CYS A 78 14.34 25.78 -2.97
CA CYS A 78 15.63 25.73 -3.65
C CYS A 78 15.55 25.13 -5.07
N TRP A 79 14.61 24.23 -5.33
CA TRP A 79 14.45 23.55 -6.62
C TRP A 79 12.98 23.46 -7.02
N PRO A 80 12.34 24.59 -7.36
CA PRO A 80 10.91 24.62 -7.67
C PRO A 80 10.53 23.69 -8.83
N GLU A 81 11.44 23.41 -9.78
CA GLU A 81 11.15 22.48 -10.87
C GLU A 81 10.93 21.03 -10.40
N VAL A 82 11.54 20.63 -9.27
CA VAL A 82 11.39 19.29 -8.72
C VAL A 82 9.92 19.03 -8.38
N GLY A 83 9.28 19.94 -7.66
CA GLY A 83 7.86 19.82 -7.32
C GLY A 83 6.94 20.13 -8.50
N ALA A 84 7.20 21.25 -9.18
CA ALA A 84 6.29 21.75 -10.21
C ALA A 84 6.29 20.93 -11.50
N LYS A 85 7.38 20.24 -11.83
CA LYS A 85 7.55 19.58 -13.13
C LYS A 85 7.93 18.12 -13.06
N TRP A 86 8.81 17.70 -12.15
CA TRP A 86 9.46 16.39 -12.25
C TRP A 86 8.89 15.31 -11.34
N THR A 87 8.51 15.64 -10.11
CA THR A 87 8.06 14.65 -9.14
C THR A 87 6.73 14.02 -9.56
N ARG A 88 6.68 12.69 -9.60
CA ARG A 88 5.48 11.88 -9.85
C ARG A 88 5.18 10.93 -8.69
N HIS A 89 6.23 10.51 -7.99
CA HIS A 89 6.17 9.60 -6.86
C HIS A 89 6.81 10.26 -5.64
N LEU A 90 6.07 10.29 -4.53
CA LEU A 90 6.55 10.78 -3.25
C LEU A 90 6.76 9.60 -2.31
N HIS A 91 7.91 9.53 -1.65
CA HIS A 91 8.20 8.59 -0.59
C HIS A 91 8.53 9.35 0.69
N CYS A 92 7.60 9.32 1.64
CA CYS A 92 7.73 9.96 2.94
C CYS A 92 8.06 8.93 4.03
N VAL A 93 8.86 9.33 5.00
CA VAL A 93 9.16 8.54 6.20
C VAL A 93 8.60 9.24 7.43
N GLN A 94 7.81 8.52 8.22
CA GLN A 94 7.37 8.98 9.54
C GLN A 94 8.35 8.43 10.60
N PRO A 95 9.20 9.29 11.20
CA PRO A 95 10.29 8.84 12.07
C PRO A 95 9.79 8.19 13.37
N ARG A 96 10.63 7.30 13.94
CA ARG A 96 10.30 6.50 15.13
C ARG A 96 10.07 7.34 16.39
N ASN A 97 10.78 8.46 16.51
CA ASN A 97 10.92 9.24 17.73
C ASN A 97 10.06 10.52 17.76
N SER A 98 9.20 10.75 16.75
CA SER A 98 8.31 11.91 16.79
C SER A 98 7.15 11.64 17.75
N SER A 99 6.92 12.56 18.69
CA SER A 99 5.73 12.54 19.56
C SER A 99 4.46 12.93 18.81
N SER A 100 4.61 13.55 17.62
CA SER A 100 3.54 13.98 16.72
C SER A 100 3.65 13.30 15.35
N LEU A 101 2.53 13.28 14.62
CA LEU A 101 2.51 12.97 13.20
C LEU A 101 3.11 14.15 12.43
N SER A 102 3.98 13.86 11.46
CA SER A 102 4.51 14.87 10.55
C SER A 102 3.46 15.11 9.47
N LEU A 103 3.07 16.36 9.27
CA LEU A 103 2.11 16.74 8.23
C LEU A 103 2.84 17.26 7.00
N TRP A 104 2.43 16.81 5.82
CA TRP A 104 3.09 17.10 4.56
C TRP A 104 2.17 17.94 3.66
N ASP A 105 2.60 19.16 3.36
CA ASP A 105 1.95 20.07 2.41
C ASP A 105 2.33 19.68 0.97
N LEU A 106 1.38 19.14 0.22
CA LEU A 106 1.62 18.64 -1.14
C LEU A 106 1.36 19.69 -2.24
N SER A 107 1.16 20.96 -1.87
CA SER A 107 0.77 22.04 -2.80
C SER A 107 1.79 22.31 -3.90
N SER A 108 3.06 21.96 -3.67
CA SER A 108 4.13 22.15 -4.65
C SER A 108 4.27 21.01 -5.66
N LEU A 109 3.60 19.88 -5.45
CA LEU A 109 3.75 18.66 -6.25
C LEU A 109 2.62 18.56 -7.29
N LEU A 110 2.76 19.31 -8.39
CA LEU A 110 1.68 19.51 -9.38
C LEU A 110 1.33 18.28 -10.22
N HIS A 111 2.17 17.25 -10.22
CA HIS A 111 2.02 16.05 -11.04
C HIS A 111 2.13 14.77 -10.20
N LEU A 112 1.91 14.88 -8.90
CA LEU A 112 1.97 13.75 -7.99
C LEU A 112 0.87 12.74 -8.33
N SER A 113 1.27 11.51 -8.64
CA SER A 113 0.34 10.41 -8.96
C SER A 113 0.41 9.28 -7.94
N SER A 114 1.47 9.25 -7.11
CA SER A 114 1.75 8.16 -6.21
C SER A 114 2.42 8.63 -4.93
N ILE A 115 1.97 8.07 -3.80
CA ILE A 115 2.55 8.32 -2.48
C ILE A 115 2.87 6.99 -1.83
N ARG A 116 4.10 6.86 -1.30
CA ARG A 116 4.52 5.84 -0.35
C ARG A 116 4.79 6.48 1.00
N VAL A 117 4.34 5.84 2.06
CA VAL A 117 4.53 6.29 3.43
C VAL A 117 5.01 5.15 4.30
N ASP A 118 6.16 5.36 4.94
CA ASP A 118 6.77 4.38 5.81
C ASP A 118 6.69 4.84 7.27
N TRP A 119 5.91 4.15 8.10
CA TRP A 119 5.85 4.37 9.53
C TRP A 119 6.94 3.57 10.24
N LEU A 120 7.93 4.26 10.80
CA LEU A 120 9.03 3.62 11.55
C LEU A 120 8.72 3.45 13.04
N SER A 121 7.68 4.12 13.56
CA SER A 121 7.29 4.02 14.97
C SER A 121 6.20 2.98 15.20
N PRO A 122 6.46 1.96 16.04
CA PRO A 122 5.39 1.06 16.47
C PRO A 122 4.48 1.67 17.54
N ILE A 123 4.87 2.81 18.13
CA ILE A 123 4.26 3.36 19.35
C ILE A 123 3.11 4.33 19.06
N LEU A 124 3.19 5.08 17.95
CA LEU A 124 2.23 6.16 17.64
C LEU A 124 0.77 5.69 17.53
N MET A 125 0.52 4.40 17.30
CA MET A 125 -0.85 3.86 17.24
C MET A 125 -1.38 3.28 18.54
N ARG A 126 -0.56 2.99 19.55
CA ARG A 126 -1.02 2.38 20.81
C ARG A 126 -1.27 3.41 21.92
N SER A 127 -0.62 4.57 21.85
CA SER A 127 -0.59 5.53 22.97
C SER A 127 -1.53 6.73 22.83
N ILE A 128 -2.19 6.94 21.69
CA ILE A 128 -2.99 8.15 21.42
C ILE A 128 -4.51 7.91 21.47
N TYR A 129 -4.96 6.64 21.48
CA TYR A 129 -6.35 6.27 21.25
C TYR A 129 -7.11 5.80 22.50
N PRO A 130 -7.19 6.63 23.55
CA PRO A 130 -8.53 6.83 24.09
C PRO A 130 -8.93 8.29 24.31
N ARG A 131 -8.06 9.29 24.02
CA ARG A 131 -8.34 10.69 24.44
C ARG A 131 -8.07 11.79 23.42
N LEU A 132 -7.51 11.53 22.25
CA LEU A 132 -7.51 12.53 21.18
C LEU A 132 -8.79 12.42 20.34
N SER A 133 -9.46 13.55 20.20
CA SER A 133 -10.76 13.72 19.54
C SER A 133 -10.84 12.94 18.21
N PRO A 134 -12.03 12.42 17.84
CA PRO A 134 -12.30 11.75 16.56
C PRO A 134 -12.00 12.55 15.29
N THR A 135 -11.48 13.78 15.42
CA THR A 135 -11.30 14.77 14.36
C THR A 135 -9.86 14.98 13.91
N SER A 136 -8.83 14.45 14.61
CA SER A 136 -7.42 14.76 14.29
C SER A 136 -6.58 13.60 13.72
N SER A 137 -7.17 12.43 13.48
CA SER A 137 -6.45 11.31 12.86
C SER A 137 -6.76 11.30 11.37
N GLY A 138 -6.18 12.21 10.59
CA GLY A 138 -6.22 12.16 9.14
C GLY A 138 -5.02 11.40 8.58
N MET A 139 -5.00 11.12 7.27
CA MET A 139 -3.73 10.87 6.61
C MET A 139 -2.81 12.09 6.79
N PRO A 140 -1.48 11.92 6.86
CA PRO A 140 -0.56 13.02 7.13
C PRO A 140 -0.37 13.98 5.95
N PHE A 141 -1.33 14.09 5.03
CA PHE A 141 -1.23 14.84 3.79
C PHE A 141 -2.33 15.88 3.69
N PHE A 142 -1.99 17.05 3.16
CA PHE A 142 -2.95 18.11 2.87
C PHE A 142 -2.52 18.93 1.65
N ASN A 143 -3.42 19.77 1.15
CA ASN A 143 -3.22 20.65 -0.02
C ASN A 143 -2.72 19.92 -1.28
N PHE A 144 -3.42 18.87 -1.71
CA PHE A 144 -3.07 18.17 -2.94
C PHE A 144 -3.28 19.06 -4.17
N SER A 145 -2.25 19.23 -4.99
CA SER A 145 -2.36 19.94 -6.29
C SER A 145 -2.74 19.03 -7.46
N SER A 146 -2.74 17.72 -7.24
CA SER A 146 -3.07 16.70 -8.24
C SER A 146 -3.73 15.50 -7.59
N SER A 147 -4.47 14.72 -8.39
CA SER A 147 -5.13 13.51 -7.93
C SER A 147 -4.13 12.37 -7.80
N VAL A 148 -4.09 11.73 -6.64
CA VAL A 148 -3.20 10.58 -6.39
C VAL A 148 -3.94 9.29 -6.72
N GLU A 149 -3.33 8.49 -7.61
CA GLU A 149 -3.89 7.23 -8.07
C GLU A 149 -3.34 6.02 -7.31
N HIS A 150 -2.16 6.15 -6.69
CA HIS A 150 -1.50 5.05 -5.99
C HIS A 150 -1.04 5.44 -4.59
N LEU A 151 -1.45 4.66 -3.58
CA LEU A 151 -1.06 4.84 -2.19
C LEU A 151 -0.41 3.56 -1.67
N ASP A 152 0.76 3.68 -1.08
CA ASP A 152 1.52 2.57 -0.49
C ASP A 152 1.82 2.86 0.98
N LEU A 153 1.18 2.12 1.89
CA LEU A 153 1.26 2.31 3.33
C LEU A 153 2.10 1.19 3.94
N ARG A 154 3.19 1.52 4.64
CA ARG A 154 4.10 0.51 5.18
C ARG A 154 4.43 0.74 6.65
N GLY A 155 4.62 -0.34 7.40
CA GLY A 155 5.04 -0.27 8.80
C GLY A 155 3.89 0.02 9.77
N LEU A 156 2.64 0.00 9.32
CA LEU A 156 1.48 0.07 10.22
C LEU A 156 1.45 -1.19 11.10
N VAL A 157 1.54 -0.99 12.42
CA VAL A 157 1.52 -2.10 13.39
C VAL A 157 0.10 -2.63 13.60
N TRP A 158 -0.88 -1.72 13.63
CA TRP A 158 -2.28 -2.00 13.92
C TRP A 158 -3.16 -1.43 12.81
N PRO A 159 -3.36 -2.17 11.71
CA PRO A 159 -4.15 -1.68 10.59
C PRO A 159 -5.65 -1.78 10.88
N THR A 160 -6.15 -1.08 11.89
CA THR A 160 -7.57 -1.22 12.24
C THR A 160 -8.45 -0.54 11.16
N PRO A 161 -9.73 -0.93 11.04
CA PRO A 161 -10.65 -0.26 10.12
C PRO A 161 -10.75 1.26 10.36
N GLN A 162 -10.62 1.72 11.62
CA GLN A 162 -10.61 3.14 11.95
C GLN A 162 -9.43 3.88 11.33
N VAL A 163 -8.24 3.25 11.29
CA VAL A 163 -7.07 3.82 10.63
C VAL A 163 -7.31 3.95 9.13
N LEU A 164 -7.86 2.90 8.50
CA LEU A 164 -8.11 2.89 7.07
C LEU A 164 -9.25 3.81 6.65
N GLN A 165 -10.20 4.10 7.55
CA GLN A 165 -11.27 5.07 7.32
C GLN A 165 -10.76 6.48 7.01
N ASN A 166 -9.51 6.79 7.37
CA ASN A 166 -8.91 8.09 7.09
C ASN A 166 -8.53 8.26 5.62
N ILE A 167 -8.30 7.16 4.89
CA ILE A 167 -7.94 7.18 3.47
C ILE A 167 -9.05 7.86 2.63
N PRO A 168 -10.31 7.39 2.62
CA PRO A 168 -11.38 8.03 1.86
C PRO A 168 -11.78 9.42 2.40
N ARG A 169 -11.40 9.76 3.63
CA ARG A 169 -11.66 11.10 4.21
C ARG A 169 -10.62 12.14 3.83
N THR A 170 -9.52 11.72 3.20
CA THR A 170 -8.43 12.63 2.83
C THR A 170 -8.68 13.20 1.44
N LEU A 171 -8.89 14.51 1.37
CA LEU A 171 -9.04 15.22 0.11
C LEU A 171 -7.78 15.04 -0.75
N GLY A 172 -7.93 14.74 -2.04
CA GLY A 172 -6.85 14.41 -2.98
C GLY A 172 -6.66 12.91 -3.24
N LEU A 173 -7.25 12.03 -2.41
CA LEU A 173 -7.22 10.57 -2.58
C LEU A 173 -8.52 10.00 -3.18
N GLU A 174 -9.43 10.84 -3.68
CA GLU A 174 -10.74 10.42 -4.19
C GLU A 174 -10.62 9.53 -5.43
N HIS A 175 -9.56 9.72 -6.21
CA HIS A 175 -9.28 8.99 -7.46
C HIS A 175 -8.29 7.84 -7.26
N LEU A 176 -8.12 7.37 -6.02
CA LEU A 176 -7.20 6.29 -5.69
C LEU A 176 -7.61 5.01 -6.44
N LYS A 177 -6.72 4.50 -7.30
CA LYS A 177 -6.89 3.25 -8.05
C LYS A 177 -6.22 2.06 -7.39
N THR A 178 -5.08 2.28 -6.73
CA THR A 178 -4.31 1.21 -6.09
C THR A 178 -3.96 1.56 -4.65
N LEU A 179 -4.31 0.66 -3.73
CA LEU A 179 -3.89 0.71 -2.34
C LEU A 179 -2.96 -0.47 -2.03
N LYS A 180 -1.70 -0.19 -1.69
CA LYS A 180 -0.75 -1.17 -1.17
C LYS A 180 -0.58 -0.96 0.33
N MET A 181 -0.49 -2.06 1.05
CA MET A 181 -0.46 -2.09 2.50
C MET A 181 0.55 -3.14 2.95
N LYS A 182 1.66 -2.75 3.58
CA LYS A 182 2.65 -3.65 4.20
C LYS A 182 2.57 -3.51 5.71
N HIS A 183 1.93 -4.46 6.39
CA HIS A 183 1.64 -4.40 7.82
C HIS A 183 2.36 -5.50 8.60
N HIS A 184 2.57 -5.30 9.90
CA HIS A 184 3.15 -6.32 10.78
C HIS A 184 2.14 -7.36 11.26
N THR A 185 0.85 -7.01 11.24
CA THR A 185 -0.26 -7.85 11.67
C THR A 185 -1.40 -7.76 10.64
N SER A 186 -2.29 -8.76 10.65
CA SER A 186 -3.51 -8.76 9.85
C SER A 186 -4.72 -8.53 10.74
N TRP A 187 -5.71 -7.79 10.25
CA TRP A 187 -7.00 -7.63 10.90
C TRP A 187 -7.86 -8.89 10.71
N CYS A 188 -8.32 -9.48 11.80
CA CYS A 188 -9.22 -10.62 11.77
C CYS A 188 -10.67 -10.16 11.97
N GLY A 189 -11.48 -10.22 10.92
CA GLY A 189 -12.90 -9.86 10.97
C GLY A 189 -13.79 -10.76 11.85
N LEU A 190 -13.28 -11.92 12.29
CA LEU A 190 -14.04 -12.82 13.18
C LEU A 190 -13.97 -12.42 14.65
N CYS A 191 -12.83 -11.86 15.09
CA CYS A 191 -12.63 -11.46 16.49
C CYS A 191 -12.41 -9.95 16.66
N GLY A 192 -12.34 -9.19 15.57
CA GLY A 192 -12.17 -7.73 15.61
C GLY A 192 -10.81 -7.28 16.16
N MET A 193 -9.76 -8.06 15.92
CA MET A 193 -8.43 -7.84 16.50
C MET A 193 -7.34 -8.10 15.47
N SER A 194 -6.20 -7.41 15.61
CA SER A 194 -5.04 -7.64 14.73
C SER A 194 -4.10 -8.72 15.28
N TYR A 195 -3.70 -9.66 14.43
CA TYR A 195 -2.86 -10.80 14.80
C TYR A 195 -1.68 -10.98 13.86
N LYS A 196 -0.58 -11.49 14.40
CA LYS A 196 0.51 -12.04 13.59
C LYS A 196 0.04 -13.36 12.98
N LEU A 197 0.20 -13.50 11.68
CA LEU A 197 -0.21 -14.70 10.98
C LEU A 197 0.77 -15.85 11.24
N ARG A 198 0.20 -17.04 11.38
CA ARG A 198 0.91 -18.29 11.70
C ARG A 198 0.40 -19.42 10.82
N PHE A 199 0.23 -19.21 9.52
CA PHE A 199 -0.16 -20.32 8.64
C PHE A 199 1.03 -21.23 8.37
N LYS A 200 0.76 -22.50 8.07
CA LYS A 200 1.80 -23.47 7.76
C LYS A 200 2.53 -23.12 6.45
N ASP A 201 1.78 -22.62 5.48
CA ASP A 201 2.20 -22.26 4.13
C ASP A 201 2.25 -20.75 3.92
N ARG A 202 2.92 -20.30 2.84
CA ARG A 202 3.02 -18.88 2.45
C ARG A 202 2.53 -18.67 1.01
N PRO A 203 1.26 -19.01 0.70
CA PRO A 203 0.76 -18.91 -0.67
C PRO A 203 0.55 -17.44 -1.06
N THR A 204 0.83 -17.04 -2.29
CA THR A 204 0.24 -15.79 -2.79
C THR A 204 -1.23 -16.04 -3.08
N ILE A 205 -2.13 -15.27 -2.48
CA ILE A 205 -3.57 -15.42 -2.67
C ILE A 205 -4.07 -14.22 -3.46
N ILE A 206 -4.70 -14.49 -4.60
CA ILE A 206 -5.26 -13.47 -5.48
C ILE A 206 -6.75 -13.74 -5.60
N TYR A 207 -7.54 -12.73 -5.27
CA TYR A 207 -8.98 -12.73 -5.44
C TYR A 207 -9.35 -11.74 -6.54
N GLU A 208 -10.17 -12.18 -7.47
CA GLU A 208 -10.82 -11.34 -8.49
C GLU A 208 -12.27 -11.02 -8.07
N GLY A 209 -12.95 -10.11 -8.78
CA GLY A 209 -14.34 -9.71 -8.47
C GLY A 209 -14.49 -8.90 -7.17
N GLY A 210 -13.39 -8.34 -6.66
CA GLY A 210 -13.38 -7.51 -5.45
C GLY A 210 -13.59 -8.27 -4.13
N TYR A 211 -13.45 -9.60 -4.12
CA TYR A 211 -13.42 -10.40 -2.90
C TYR A 211 -12.05 -10.33 -2.20
N GLY A 212 -11.94 -10.91 -1.01
CA GLY A 212 -10.65 -11.08 -0.33
C GLY A 212 -10.24 -9.96 0.63
N LEU A 213 -10.98 -8.85 0.68
CA LEU A 213 -10.84 -7.88 1.77
C LEU A 213 -11.58 -8.34 3.02
N PRO A 214 -11.05 -8.08 4.22
CA PRO A 214 -11.84 -8.16 5.44
C PRO A 214 -13.10 -7.30 5.29
N ILE A 215 -14.25 -7.77 5.76
CA ILE A 215 -15.54 -7.07 5.62
C ILE A 215 -15.45 -5.63 6.14
N ASP A 216 -14.81 -5.44 7.30
CA ASP A 216 -14.65 -4.10 7.88
C ASP A 216 -13.80 -3.17 7.02
N TYR A 217 -12.76 -3.70 6.36
CA TYR A 217 -11.95 -2.92 5.43
C TYR A 217 -12.75 -2.55 4.18
N ALA A 218 -13.46 -3.52 3.60
CA ALA A 218 -14.31 -3.28 2.44
C ALA A 218 -15.30 -2.14 2.75
N ARG A 219 -15.95 -2.19 3.91
CA ARG A 219 -16.91 -1.18 4.38
C ARG A 219 -16.30 0.21 4.52
N VAL A 220 -15.12 0.34 5.14
CA VAL A 220 -14.50 1.67 5.31
C VAL A 220 -13.90 2.19 4.01
N LEU A 221 -13.51 1.33 3.08
CA LEU A 221 -12.97 1.71 1.77
C LEU A 221 -14.04 1.90 0.69
N THR A 222 -15.30 1.51 0.94
CA THR A 222 -16.43 1.67 0.01
C THR A 222 -16.50 3.05 -0.66
N PRO A 223 -16.26 4.18 0.03
CA PRO A 223 -16.32 5.50 -0.62
C PRO A 223 -15.29 5.74 -1.72
N LEU A 224 -14.26 4.89 -1.85
CA LEU A 224 -13.25 5.01 -2.91
C LEU A 224 -13.79 4.42 -4.22
N GLU A 225 -14.54 5.23 -4.96
CA GLU A 225 -15.24 4.79 -6.18
C GLU A 225 -14.31 4.31 -7.31
N TYR A 226 -13.05 4.74 -7.28
CA TYR A 226 -12.03 4.41 -8.28
C TYR A 226 -11.07 3.30 -7.84
N LEU A 227 -11.22 2.76 -6.63
CA LEU A 227 -10.29 1.76 -6.12
C LEU A 227 -10.46 0.46 -6.89
N GLU A 228 -9.45 0.07 -7.67
CA GLU A 228 -9.44 -1.09 -8.55
C GLU A 228 -8.65 -2.26 -7.95
N GLN A 229 -7.58 -1.97 -7.23
CA GLN A 229 -6.66 -2.98 -6.68
C GLN A 229 -6.25 -2.69 -5.24
N VAL A 230 -6.30 -3.73 -4.40
CA VAL A 230 -5.68 -3.72 -3.07
C VAL A 230 -4.62 -4.80 -2.96
N VAL A 231 -3.43 -4.46 -2.47
CA VAL A 231 -2.35 -5.42 -2.18
C VAL A 231 -2.01 -5.35 -0.70
N ILE A 232 -2.15 -6.46 0.01
CA ILE A 232 -1.86 -6.59 1.44
C ILE A 232 -0.68 -7.52 1.62
N THR A 233 0.43 -6.99 2.14
CA THR A 233 1.63 -7.74 2.48
C THR A 233 1.76 -7.85 3.99
N VAL A 234 1.84 -9.07 4.50
CA VAL A 234 1.90 -9.36 5.94
C VAL A 234 2.92 -10.46 6.21
N PRO A 235 3.66 -10.42 7.33
CA PRO A 235 4.57 -11.50 7.68
C PRO A 235 3.78 -12.74 8.11
N ASN A 236 4.24 -13.91 7.66
CA ASN A 236 3.78 -15.20 8.17
C ASN A 236 4.91 -15.96 8.85
N SER A 237 4.73 -16.25 10.14
CA SER A 237 5.71 -16.99 10.95
C SER A 237 5.88 -18.45 10.56
N GLY A 238 4.94 -19.09 9.86
CA GLY A 238 5.08 -20.51 9.49
C GLY A 238 4.80 -21.51 10.62
N LEU A 239 4.40 -21.03 11.81
CA LEU A 239 4.39 -21.84 13.04
C LEU A 239 3.03 -22.44 13.43
N GLY A 240 1.96 -22.15 12.70
CA GLY A 240 0.65 -22.75 12.98
C GLY A 240 0.32 -23.87 12.02
N SER A 241 -0.91 -24.36 12.10
CA SER A 241 -1.32 -25.60 11.44
C SER A 241 -2.40 -25.42 10.38
N THR A 242 -2.97 -24.21 10.25
CA THR A 242 -3.91 -23.90 9.18
C THR A 242 -3.15 -23.74 7.86
N THR A 243 -3.67 -24.37 6.80
CA THR A 243 -3.23 -24.21 5.41
C THR A 243 -4.24 -23.40 4.62
N LEU A 244 -3.80 -22.39 3.87
CA LEU A 244 -4.70 -21.51 3.11
C LEU A 244 -4.91 -22.00 1.68
N GLY A 245 -5.39 -23.24 1.50
CA GLY A 245 -5.72 -23.82 0.20
C GLY A 245 -4.51 -23.97 -0.75
N HIS A 246 -4.54 -24.96 -1.63
CA HIS A 246 -3.48 -25.14 -2.61
C HIS A 246 -3.73 -24.20 -3.80
N THR A 247 -2.72 -23.42 -4.20
CA THR A 247 -2.64 -22.96 -5.59
C THR A 247 -2.39 -24.22 -6.43
N PRO A 248 -3.29 -24.60 -7.36
CA PRO A 248 -2.98 -25.68 -8.27
C PRO A 248 -1.76 -25.26 -9.09
N THR A 249 -0.78 -26.16 -9.21
CA THR A 249 0.42 -25.96 -10.05
C THR A 249 0.12 -26.01 -11.55
N THR A 250 -1.16 -26.13 -11.89
CA THR A 250 -1.72 -26.14 -13.25
C THR A 250 -2.86 -25.13 -13.32
N PRO A 251 -2.97 -24.31 -14.38
CA PRO A 251 -4.10 -23.42 -14.55
C PRO A 251 -5.39 -24.24 -14.64
N ASP A 252 -6.27 -24.07 -13.65
CA ASP A 252 -7.62 -24.62 -13.68
C ASP A 252 -8.37 -23.97 -14.85
N PRO A 253 -9.03 -24.73 -15.74
CA PRO A 253 -9.74 -24.17 -16.89
C PRO A 253 -11.00 -23.37 -16.50
N ASP A 254 -11.39 -23.38 -15.22
CA ASP A 254 -12.58 -22.71 -14.73
C ASP A 254 -12.23 -21.54 -13.78
N PRO A 255 -12.30 -20.28 -14.25
CA PRO A 255 -11.92 -19.09 -13.47
C PRO A 255 -12.85 -18.80 -12.27
N GLU A 256 -13.97 -19.52 -12.13
CA GLU A 256 -14.90 -19.36 -11.00
C GLU A 256 -14.48 -20.14 -9.73
N THR A 257 -13.52 -21.07 -9.85
CA THR A 257 -13.02 -21.85 -8.72
C THR A 257 -11.93 -21.08 -7.99
N ASN A 258 -12.34 -20.16 -7.10
CA ASN A 258 -11.43 -19.59 -6.11
C ASN A 258 -10.69 -20.74 -5.39
N SER A 259 -9.37 -20.81 -5.53
CA SER A 259 -8.47 -21.82 -4.93
C SER A 259 -8.50 -21.86 -3.39
N ASN A 260 -9.25 -20.95 -2.78
CA ASN A 260 -9.55 -20.91 -1.36
C ASN A 260 -11.07 -21.00 -1.11
N PRO A 261 -11.61 -22.19 -0.80
CA PRO A 261 -13.05 -22.39 -0.58
C PRO A 261 -13.59 -21.58 0.60
N ASN A 262 -12.71 -21.22 1.55
CA ASN A 262 -13.06 -20.45 2.74
C ASN A 262 -13.04 -18.93 2.53
N LEU A 263 -12.63 -18.49 1.32
CA LEU A 263 -12.51 -17.08 0.95
C LEU A 263 -11.78 -16.27 2.04
N TRP A 264 -10.65 -16.79 2.52
CA TRP A 264 -9.89 -16.20 3.63
C TRP A 264 -9.52 -14.75 3.33
N ALA A 265 -9.78 -13.87 4.28
CA ALA A 265 -9.64 -12.43 4.12
C ALA A 265 -9.07 -11.81 5.40
N GLY A 266 -7.95 -12.36 5.89
CA GLY A 266 -7.23 -11.83 7.05
C GLY A 266 -7.50 -12.50 8.39
N GLU A 267 -8.36 -13.54 8.45
CA GLU A 267 -8.68 -14.23 9.70
C GLU A 267 -7.45 -14.87 10.38
N CYS A 268 -7.40 -14.86 11.71
CA CYS A 268 -6.29 -15.48 12.45
C CYS A 268 -6.45 -17.00 12.59
N ASP A 269 -5.32 -17.71 12.78
CA ASP A 269 -5.26 -19.18 12.92
C ASP A 269 -6.22 -19.71 14.00
N THR A 270 -6.32 -19.03 15.15
CA THR A 270 -7.22 -19.42 16.25
C THR A 270 -8.70 -19.35 15.84
N CYS A 271 -9.10 -18.29 15.13
CA CYS A 271 -10.48 -18.15 14.69
C CYS A 271 -10.84 -19.15 13.61
N ILE A 272 -9.92 -19.42 12.67
CA ILE A 272 -10.15 -20.43 11.64
C ILE A 272 -10.35 -21.81 12.29
N LYS A 273 -9.46 -22.22 13.19
CA LYS A 273 -9.58 -23.51 13.89
C LYS A 273 -10.88 -23.65 14.66
N SER A 274 -11.18 -22.68 15.52
CA SER A 274 -12.33 -22.78 16.42
C SER A 274 -13.67 -22.54 15.75
N LYS A 275 -13.73 -21.75 14.65
CA LYS A 275 -15.00 -21.37 14.01
C LYS A 275 -15.29 -22.13 12.73
N TYR A 276 -14.26 -22.56 11.98
CA TYR A 276 -14.49 -23.24 10.70
C TYR A 276 -14.64 -24.77 10.84
N GLU A 277 -14.52 -25.29 12.07
CA GLU A 277 -14.98 -26.65 12.43
C GLU A 277 -16.51 -26.79 12.32
N ASP A 278 -17.25 -25.70 12.54
CA ASP A 278 -18.70 -25.64 12.29
C ASP A 278 -18.95 -25.28 10.82
N ASP A 279 -19.35 -26.27 10.02
CA ASP A 279 -19.65 -26.11 8.60
C ASP A 279 -20.77 -25.10 8.33
N ALA A 280 -21.78 -25.02 9.21
CA ALA A 280 -22.90 -24.09 9.06
C ALA A 280 -22.44 -22.65 9.29
N PHE A 281 -21.63 -22.43 10.33
CA PHE A 281 -21.00 -21.13 10.55
C PHE A 281 -20.08 -20.75 9.39
N ARG A 282 -19.20 -21.67 8.97
CA ARG A 282 -18.24 -21.44 7.88
C ARG A 282 -18.95 -21.04 6.60
N GLN A 283 -19.98 -21.79 6.20
CA GLN A 283 -20.74 -21.51 4.98
C GLN A 283 -21.45 -20.16 5.09
N LYS A 284 -22.12 -19.87 6.21
CA LYS A 284 -22.74 -18.55 6.46
C LYS A 284 -21.74 -17.40 6.37
N TRP A 285 -20.52 -17.59 6.89
CA TRP A 285 -19.46 -16.58 6.83
C TRP A 285 -18.94 -16.36 5.41
N VAL A 286 -18.75 -17.43 4.64
CA VAL A 286 -18.37 -17.35 3.23
C VAL A 286 -19.46 -16.68 2.39
N ASP A 287 -20.73 -17.03 2.60
CA ASP A 287 -21.86 -16.44 1.88
C ASP A 287 -22.01 -14.96 2.21
N ARG A 288 -21.83 -14.57 3.48
CA ARG A 288 -21.76 -13.17 3.90
C ARG A 288 -20.67 -12.41 3.14
N LYS A 289 -19.45 -12.95 3.10
CA LYS A 289 -18.35 -12.34 2.33
C LYS A 289 -18.67 -12.25 0.85
N ARG A 290 -19.39 -13.24 0.29
CA ARG A 290 -19.82 -13.23 -1.11
C ARG A 290 -20.93 -12.21 -1.39
N GLY A 291 -21.68 -11.83 -0.36
CA GLY A 291 -22.89 -11.02 -0.48
C GLY A 291 -24.13 -11.86 -0.83
N VAL A 292 -24.06 -13.17 -0.65
CA VAL A 292 -25.14 -14.13 -0.91
C VAL A 292 -26.01 -14.24 0.36
N GLY A 293 -27.32 -14.16 0.20
CA GLY A 293 -28.27 -14.39 1.30
C GLY A 293 -28.25 -13.32 2.40
N VAL A 294 -27.73 -12.13 2.14
CA VAL A 294 -27.72 -11.03 3.12
C VAL A 294 -29.14 -10.48 3.27
N CYS A 295 -29.91 -11.05 4.21
CA CYS A 295 -30.75 -10.25 5.08
C CYS A 295 -29.81 -9.27 5.80
N CYS A 296 -30.21 -8.01 5.91
CA CYS A 296 -29.40 -6.97 6.55
C CYS A 296 -28.78 -7.46 7.86
N ASP A 297 -27.56 -7.01 8.18
CA ASP A 297 -27.05 -7.08 9.56
C ASP A 297 -28.11 -6.49 10.53
N ASP A 298 -28.02 -6.75 11.84
CA ASP A 298 -28.92 -6.16 12.85
C ASP A 298 -29.02 -4.62 12.74
N ASP A 299 -28.02 -3.98 12.11
CA ASP A 299 -27.92 -2.55 11.81
C ASP A 299 -28.49 -2.11 10.44
N GLY A 300 -29.12 -3.00 9.66
CA GLY A 300 -29.73 -2.65 8.38
C GLY A 300 -28.74 -2.45 7.21
N LYS A 301 -27.43 -2.54 7.44
CA LYS A 301 -26.40 -2.21 6.44
C LYS A 301 -25.97 -3.44 5.65
N LYS A 302 -26.10 -3.36 4.32
CA LYS A 302 -25.50 -4.33 3.39
C LYS A 302 -23.98 -4.20 3.45
N ASP A 303 -23.26 -5.32 3.53
CA ASP A 303 -21.81 -5.33 3.38
C ASP A 303 -21.46 -4.87 1.95
N THR A 304 -21.10 -3.60 1.82
CA THR A 304 -20.73 -2.96 0.56
C THR A 304 -19.22 -3.02 0.38
N ARG A 305 -18.81 -3.13 -0.89
CA ARG A 305 -17.40 -3.09 -1.31
C ARG A 305 -17.18 -1.85 -2.17
N PRO A 306 -15.92 -1.38 -2.33
CA PRO A 306 -15.63 -0.34 -3.29
C PRO A 306 -16.10 -0.79 -4.70
N PRO A 307 -16.85 0.05 -5.42
CA PRO A 307 -17.64 -0.38 -6.57
C PRO A 307 -16.78 -0.84 -7.77
N LYS A 308 -15.57 -0.31 -7.92
CA LYS A 308 -14.64 -0.70 -8.99
C LYS A 308 -13.56 -1.67 -8.53
N LEU A 309 -13.63 -2.18 -7.30
CA LEU A 309 -12.62 -3.10 -6.79
C LEU A 309 -12.69 -4.40 -7.58
N ARG A 310 -11.63 -4.69 -8.32
CA ARG A 310 -11.52 -5.89 -9.15
C ARG A 310 -10.62 -6.91 -8.50
N ARG A 311 -9.49 -6.48 -7.93
CA ARG A 311 -8.43 -7.38 -7.49
C ARG A 311 -7.97 -7.12 -6.06
N VAL A 312 -7.87 -8.19 -5.27
CA VAL A 312 -7.27 -8.16 -3.93
C VAL A 312 -6.19 -9.23 -3.85
N GLU A 313 -4.97 -8.81 -3.54
CA GLU A 313 -3.81 -9.69 -3.49
C GLU A 313 -3.22 -9.71 -2.08
N TRP A 314 -3.07 -10.90 -1.52
CA TRP A 314 -2.37 -11.14 -0.28
C TRP A 314 -0.99 -11.74 -0.56
N ARG A 315 0.04 -11.08 -0.01
CA ARG A 315 1.43 -11.51 -0.07
C ARG A 315 1.92 -11.82 1.33
N PHE A 316 2.65 -12.92 1.49
CA PHE A 316 3.24 -13.29 2.76
C PHE A 316 4.75 -13.15 2.69
N SER A 317 5.30 -12.26 3.50
CA SER A 317 6.75 -12.17 3.66
C SER A 317 7.23 -13.19 4.69
N GLY A 318 8.51 -13.56 4.59
CA GLY A 318 9.16 -14.30 5.66
C GLY A 318 9.03 -13.54 6.98
N GLY A 319 8.61 -14.24 8.05
CA GLY A 319 8.76 -13.71 9.39
C GLY A 319 10.25 -13.56 9.73
N PRO A 320 10.63 -12.55 10.54
CA PRO A 320 11.93 -12.57 11.21
C PRO A 320 12.07 -13.78 12.13
#